data_AF-A0A9R1V740-F1
#
_entry.id   AF-A0A9R1V740-F1
#
_cell.length_a   1.000
_cell.length_b   1.000
_cell.length_c   1.000
_cell.angle_alpha   90.00
_cell.angle_beta   90.00
_cell.angle_gamma   90.00
#
_symmetry.space_group_name_H-M   'P 1'
#
loop_
_entity.id
_entity.type
_entity.pdbx_description
1 polymer ?
#
loop_
_entity_poly.entity_id
_entity_poly.type
_entity_poly.pdbx_seq_one_letter_code
_entity_poly.pdbx_strand_id
1 'polypeptide(L)'
;MTLDEALEQKKLFLLDYHDLLLPYVNKVRELEGTTLYGSRTLIFLTSKGTLRPLAIELTRPPNNGKPQWKHVYTPCWDSTGAWLWKIAKAHVLAHDSGYHELVSHWLRTHCVTEPYIIATKRHLSKMHPVQRLLCPHLRYTMEINSLARLALINAGGIIESSFSLAKYSMQLSSDAYAQQWRFDHEALPDDLISR
;
A
#
# COMPACT_ATOMS: atom_id res chain seq x y z
N MET A 1 19.23 24.74 4.84
CA MET A 1 19.52 23.51 4.09
C MET A 1 18.85 23.64 2.73
N THR A 2 19.63 23.53 1.66
CA THR A 2 19.14 23.50 0.29
C THR A 2 18.62 22.11 -0.08
N LEU A 3 18.00 21.96 -1.25
CA LEU A 3 17.57 20.66 -1.76
C LEU A 3 18.76 19.72 -1.97
N ASP A 4 19.82 20.22 -2.61
CA ASP A 4 21.02 19.42 -2.93
C ASP A 4 21.71 18.92 -1.66
N GLU A 5 21.84 19.78 -0.65
CA GLU A 5 22.38 19.39 0.67
C GLU A 5 21.52 18.30 1.34
N ALA A 6 20.19 18.38 1.22
CA ALA A 6 19.28 17.40 1.81
C ALA A 6 19.37 16.04 1.09
N LEU A 7 19.56 16.04 -0.22
CA LEU A 7 19.76 14.83 -1.02
C LEU A 7 21.11 14.17 -0.68
N GLU A 8 22.19 14.95 -0.67
CA GLU A 8 23.54 14.46 -0.35
C GLU A 8 23.58 13.85 1.07
N GLN A 9 22.89 14.48 2.02
CA GLN A 9 22.80 13.99 3.40
C GLN A 9 21.74 12.89 3.60
N LYS A 10 21.08 12.40 2.54
CA LYS A 10 20.02 11.38 2.58
C LYS A 10 18.89 11.71 3.58
N LYS A 11 18.45 12.97 3.57
CA LYS A 11 17.41 13.50 4.48
C LYS A 11 16.02 13.58 3.85
N LEU A 12 15.87 13.21 2.58
CA LEU A 12 14.59 13.22 1.88
C LEU A 12 14.07 11.81 1.66
N PHE A 13 12.79 11.63 1.96
CA PHE A 13 12.06 10.37 1.88
C PHE A 13 10.78 10.58 1.08
N LEU A 14 10.31 9.51 0.44
CA LEU A 14 9.10 9.53 -0.38
C LEU A 14 8.15 8.43 0.10
N LEU A 15 6.87 8.79 0.26
CA LEU A 15 5.78 7.82 0.27
C LEU A 15 5.10 7.88 -1.09
N ASP A 16 5.37 6.89 -1.94
CA ASP A 16 4.93 6.86 -3.34
C ASP A 16 3.86 5.80 -3.59
N TYR A 17 2.62 6.27 -3.78
CA TYR A 17 1.50 5.46 -4.25
C TYR A 17 1.08 5.80 -5.67
N HIS A 18 1.82 6.67 -6.36
CA HIS A 18 1.42 7.19 -7.65
C HIS A 18 1.33 6.09 -8.69
N ASP A 19 2.44 5.39 -8.97
CA ASP A 19 2.49 4.47 -10.12
C ASP A 19 1.56 3.26 -9.94
N LEU A 20 1.44 2.78 -8.70
CA LEU A 20 0.54 1.67 -8.37
C LEU A 20 -0.94 2.05 -8.46
N LEU A 21 -1.33 3.24 -7.98
CA LEU A 21 -2.74 3.66 -7.96
C LEU A 21 -3.20 4.37 -9.24
N LEU A 22 -2.31 4.99 -10.01
CA LEU A 22 -2.68 5.77 -11.19
C LEU A 22 -3.53 4.99 -12.21
N PRO A 23 -3.25 3.70 -12.51
CA PRO A 23 -4.10 2.89 -13.40
C PRO A 23 -5.53 2.67 -12.87
N TYR A 24 -5.75 2.88 -11.57
CA TYR A 24 -7.04 2.71 -10.91
C TYR A 24 -7.87 3.99 -10.82
N VAL A 25 -7.26 5.15 -10.99
CA VAL A 25 -7.91 6.44 -10.73
C VAL A 25 -9.16 6.66 -11.57
N ASN A 26 -9.10 6.44 -12.89
CA ASN A 26 -10.26 6.69 -13.75
C ASN A 26 -11.42 5.74 -13.44
N LYS A 27 -11.13 4.43 -13.40
CA LYS A 27 -12.14 3.39 -13.18
C LYS A 27 -12.78 3.44 -11.79
N VAL A 28 -12.05 3.88 -10.76
CA VAL A 28 -12.62 4.10 -9.43
C VAL A 28 -13.55 5.31 -9.44
N ARG A 29 -13.12 6.44 -10.01
CA ARG A 29 -13.93 7.68 -10.03
C ARG A 29 -15.21 7.60 -10.86
N GLU A 30 -15.39 6.55 -11.65
CA GLU A 30 -16.66 6.21 -12.31
C GLU A 30 -17.68 5.59 -11.36
N LEU A 31 -17.25 5.08 -10.19
CA LEU A 31 -18.13 4.55 -9.16
C LEU A 31 -18.71 5.70 -8.33
N GLU A 32 -20.03 5.69 -8.17
CA GLU A 32 -20.76 6.70 -7.40
C GLU A 32 -20.22 6.84 -5.97
N GLY A 33 -20.06 8.08 -5.51
CA GLY A 33 -19.62 8.37 -4.14
C GLY A 33 -18.13 8.12 -3.86
N THR A 34 -17.34 7.73 -4.86
CA THR A 34 -15.91 7.42 -4.68
C THR A 34 -14.99 8.49 -5.29
N THR A 35 -13.74 8.50 -4.82
CA THR A 35 -12.66 9.29 -5.41
C THR A 35 -11.34 8.59 -5.17
N LEU A 36 -10.38 8.81 -6.08
CA LEU A 36 -9.01 8.30 -5.96
C LEU A 36 -8.05 9.26 -6.66
N TYR A 37 -6.79 9.25 -6.22
CA TYR A 37 -5.67 9.93 -6.86
C TYR A 37 -4.45 9.01 -6.84
N GLY A 38 -3.54 9.18 -7.81
CA GLY A 38 -2.14 8.80 -7.56
C GLY A 38 -1.54 9.83 -6.60
N SER A 39 -0.78 9.40 -5.59
CA SER A 39 -0.20 10.34 -4.61
C SER A 39 1.26 10.11 -4.33
N ARG A 40 2.01 11.21 -4.16
CA ARG A 40 3.38 11.22 -3.64
C ARG A 40 3.48 12.16 -2.46
N THR A 41 4.11 11.73 -1.38
CA THR A 41 4.38 12.59 -0.21
C THR A 41 5.88 12.73 -0.03
N LEU A 42 6.39 13.96 -0.15
CA LEU A 42 7.77 14.29 0.15
C LEU A 42 7.93 14.55 1.66
N ILE A 43 8.89 13.88 2.28
CA ILE A 43 9.13 13.92 3.72
C ILE A 43 10.60 14.26 3.97
N PHE A 44 10.85 15.10 4.97
CA PHE A 44 12.19 15.53 5.35
C PHE A 44 12.55 15.10 6.78
N LEU A 45 13.75 14.54 6.96
CA LEU A 45 14.33 14.22 8.24
C LEU A 45 14.95 15.47 8.87
N THR A 46 14.33 15.95 9.93
CA THR A 46 14.78 17.14 10.65
C THR A 46 16.05 16.85 11.46
N SER A 47 16.78 17.91 11.83
CA SER A 47 17.95 17.80 12.73
C SER A 47 17.60 17.24 14.12
N LYS A 48 16.32 17.22 14.49
CA LYS A 48 15.82 16.63 15.75
C LYS A 48 15.52 15.13 15.62
N GLY A 49 15.78 14.52 14.46
CA GLY A 49 15.51 13.10 14.22
C GLY A 49 14.04 12.77 13.93
N THR A 50 13.19 13.76 13.65
CA THR A 50 11.78 13.54 13.31
C THR A 50 11.51 13.74 11.81
N LEU A 51 10.55 13.00 11.27
CA LEU A 51 10.08 13.14 9.90
C LEU A 51 9.02 14.23 9.79
N ARG A 52 9.18 15.14 8.82
CA ARG A 52 8.25 16.24 8.54
C ARG A 52 7.77 16.17 7.08
N PRO A 53 6.46 16.02 6.82
CA PRO A 53 5.94 16.11 5.46
C PRO A 53 6.11 17.54 4.93
N LEU A 54 6.67 17.67 3.73
CA LEU A 54 6.94 18.93 3.04
C LEU A 54 5.92 19.24 1.96
N ALA A 55 5.49 18.22 1.21
CA ALA A 55 4.58 18.38 0.09
C ALA A 55 3.81 17.08 -0.18
N ILE A 56 2.59 17.22 -0.70
CA ILE A 56 1.77 16.12 -1.20
C ILE A 56 1.36 16.45 -2.62
N GLU A 57 1.75 15.62 -3.58
CA GLU A 57 1.23 15.64 -4.94
C GLU A 57 0.00 14.73 -5.02
N LEU A 58 -1.10 15.23 -5.58
CA LEU A 58 -2.25 14.43 -6.00
C LEU A 58 -2.41 14.51 -7.51
N THR A 59 -2.54 13.36 -8.16
CA THR A 59 -2.57 13.23 -9.62
C THR A 59 -3.80 12.46 -10.09
N ARG A 60 -4.38 12.94 -11.19
CA ARG A 60 -5.38 12.24 -12.00
C ARG A 60 -4.83 12.04 -13.41
N PRO A 61 -4.85 10.82 -13.96
CA PRO A 61 -4.40 10.59 -15.32
C PRO A 61 -5.33 11.28 -16.32
N PRO A 62 -4.90 11.42 -17.60
CA PRO A 62 -5.79 11.88 -18.65
C PRO A 62 -7.08 11.05 -18.72
N ASN A 63 -8.22 11.71 -18.97
CA ASN A 63 -9.51 11.03 -19.08
C ASN A 63 -10.46 11.79 -20.01
N ASN A 64 -11.08 11.10 -20.98
CA ASN A 64 -12.11 11.65 -21.88
C ASN A 64 -11.75 13.02 -22.48
N GLY A 65 -10.56 13.12 -23.07
CA GLY A 65 -10.06 14.36 -23.68
C GLY A 65 -9.56 15.43 -22.71
N LYS A 66 -9.68 15.22 -21.39
CA LYS A 66 -9.07 16.10 -20.38
C LYS A 66 -7.59 15.73 -20.18
N PRO A 67 -6.68 16.72 -20.13
CA PRO A 67 -5.28 16.45 -19.86
C PRO A 67 -5.09 15.94 -18.43
N GLN A 68 -3.90 15.40 -18.14
CA GLN A 68 -3.51 15.03 -16.79
C GLN A 68 -3.66 16.23 -15.86
N TRP A 69 -4.32 16.01 -14.73
CA TRP A 69 -4.40 16.99 -13.66
C TRP A 69 -3.45 16.57 -12.54
N LYS A 70 -2.63 17.51 -12.06
CA LYS A 70 -1.81 17.33 -10.87
C LYS A 70 -1.79 18.61 -10.05
N HIS A 71 -1.72 18.47 -8.73
CA HIS A 71 -1.58 19.61 -7.84
C HIS A 71 -0.72 19.24 -6.64
N VAL A 72 0.12 20.18 -6.21
CA VAL A 72 0.99 20.02 -5.06
C VAL A 72 0.46 20.86 -3.91
N TYR A 73 0.16 20.20 -2.80
CA TYR A 73 -0.23 20.83 -1.55
C TYR A 73 0.98 20.90 -0.63
N THR A 74 1.17 22.03 0.03
CA THR A 74 2.22 22.23 1.03
C THR A 74 1.60 22.66 2.36
N PRO A 75 2.28 22.44 3.51
CA PRO A 75 1.86 23.01 4.78
C PRO A 75 1.63 24.52 4.65
N CYS A 76 0.43 24.98 4.98
CA CYS A 76 0.06 26.40 4.96
C CYS A 76 -0.68 26.80 6.23
N TRP A 77 -0.69 28.10 6.54
CA TRP A 77 -1.24 28.67 7.77
C TRP A 77 -2.46 29.57 7.55
N ASP A 78 -2.76 29.96 6.30
CA ASP A 78 -4.03 30.60 6.01
C ASP A 78 -5.20 29.59 6.15
N SER A 79 -6.41 30.10 6.38
CA SER A 79 -7.57 29.25 6.66
C SER A 79 -7.85 28.23 5.56
N THR A 80 -7.77 28.64 4.28
CA THR A 80 -8.09 27.78 3.14
C THR A 80 -6.97 26.78 2.90
N GLY A 81 -5.73 27.25 2.86
CA GLY A 81 -4.55 26.40 2.67
C GLY A 81 -4.38 25.34 3.77
N ALA A 82 -4.65 25.70 5.03
CA ALA A 82 -4.58 24.76 6.15
C ALA A 82 -5.61 23.63 6.02
N TRP A 83 -6.83 23.93 5.55
CA TRP A 83 -7.85 22.91 5.28
C TRP A 83 -7.50 22.04 4.07
N LEU A 84 -7.05 22.64 2.97
CA LEU A 84 -6.60 21.91 1.80
C LEU A 84 -5.45 20.95 2.13
N TRP A 85 -4.49 21.39 2.96
CA TRP A 85 -3.40 20.54 3.44
C TRP A 85 -3.91 19.36 4.30
N LYS A 86 -4.89 19.58 5.17
CA LYS A 86 -5.51 18.50 5.96
C LYS A 86 -6.22 17.48 5.05
N ILE A 87 -6.94 17.94 4.03
CA ILE A 87 -7.63 17.07 3.07
C ILE A 87 -6.63 16.29 2.20
N ALA A 88 -5.54 16.92 1.75
CA ALA A 88 -4.48 16.23 1.01
C ALA A 88 -3.87 15.09 1.83
N LYS A 89 -3.60 15.32 3.12
CA LYS A 89 -3.16 14.26 4.04
C LYS A 89 -4.21 13.16 4.21
N ALA A 90 -5.50 13.51 4.30
CA ALA A 90 -6.57 12.51 4.40
C ALA A 90 -6.61 11.60 3.17
N HIS A 91 -6.41 12.13 1.96
CA HIS A 91 -6.26 11.32 0.75
C HIS A 91 -5.07 10.38 0.82
N VAL A 92 -3.89 10.88 1.23
CA VAL A 92 -2.70 10.03 1.40
C VAL A 92 -2.96 8.92 2.41
N LEU A 93 -3.60 9.21 3.54
CA LEU A 93 -3.94 8.20 4.55
C LEU A 93 -4.96 7.16 4.05
N ALA A 94 -5.89 7.56 3.19
CA ALA A 94 -6.82 6.62 2.54
C ALA A 94 -6.08 5.69 1.58
N HIS A 95 -5.14 6.22 0.79
CA HIS A 95 -4.28 5.41 -0.09
C HIS A 95 -3.39 4.45 0.72
N ASP A 96 -2.76 4.97 1.78
CA ASP A 96 -1.91 4.21 2.69
C ASP A 96 -2.68 3.06 3.36
N SER A 97 -3.88 3.34 3.86
CA SER A 97 -4.77 2.32 4.44
C SER A 97 -5.13 1.23 3.42
N GLY A 98 -5.43 1.62 2.18
CA GLY A 98 -5.72 0.66 1.11
C GLY A 98 -4.53 -0.23 0.76
N TYR A 99 -3.34 0.37 0.63
CA TYR A 99 -2.10 -0.37 0.38
C TYR A 99 -1.73 -1.27 1.56
N HIS A 100 -1.83 -0.74 2.78
CA HIS A 100 -1.61 -1.49 4.02
C HIS A 100 -2.46 -2.76 4.03
N GLU A 101 -3.79 -2.63 3.91
CA GLU A 101 -4.67 -3.79 4.03
C GLU A 101 -4.51 -4.78 2.88
N LEU A 102 -4.41 -4.30 1.64
CA LEU A 102 -4.44 -5.16 0.46
C LEU A 102 -3.07 -5.75 0.09
N VAL A 103 -1.99 -5.05 0.43
CA VAL A 103 -0.63 -5.40 0.01
C VAL A 103 0.23 -5.78 1.22
N SER A 104 0.50 -4.85 2.14
CA SER A 104 1.38 -5.12 3.28
C SER A 104 0.84 -6.20 4.20
N HIS A 105 -0.48 -6.22 4.43
CA HIS A 105 -1.16 -7.15 5.30
C HIS A 105 -1.66 -8.38 4.53
N TRP A 106 -2.69 -8.25 3.70
CA TRP A 106 -3.31 -9.38 3.01
C TRP A 106 -2.33 -10.12 2.09
N LEU A 107 -1.70 -9.42 1.13
CA LEU A 107 -0.82 -10.10 0.17
C LEU A 107 0.45 -10.64 0.83
N ARG A 108 1.28 -9.77 1.42
CA ARG A 108 2.62 -10.09 1.91
C ARG A 108 2.64 -10.93 3.18
N THR A 109 1.50 -11.16 3.83
CA THR A 109 1.42 -12.11 4.95
C THR A 109 0.42 -13.24 4.69
N HIS A 110 -0.86 -12.96 4.48
CA HIS A 110 -1.89 -14.00 4.35
C HIS A 110 -1.71 -14.84 3.08
N CYS A 111 -1.68 -14.21 1.91
CA CYS A 111 -1.65 -14.91 0.63
C CYS A 111 -0.34 -15.66 0.41
N VAL A 112 0.80 -15.02 0.66
CA VAL A 112 2.11 -15.63 0.39
C VAL A 112 2.45 -16.75 1.37
N THR A 113 1.88 -16.75 2.58
CA THR A 113 2.14 -17.79 3.57
C THR A 113 1.37 -19.08 3.27
N GLU A 114 0.13 -18.99 2.77
CA GLU A 114 -0.74 -20.15 2.55
C GLU A 114 -0.11 -21.24 1.63
N PRO A 115 0.60 -20.90 0.53
CA PRO A 115 1.36 -21.87 -0.27
C PRO A 115 2.42 -22.65 0.51
N TYR A 116 3.13 -22.03 1.45
CA TYR A 116 4.11 -22.74 2.28
C TYR A 116 3.43 -23.78 3.17
N ILE A 117 2.21 -23.52 3.64
CA ILE A 117 1.42 -24.46 4.43
C ILE A 117 1.05 -25.67 3.60
N ILE A 118 0.50 -25.43 2.41
CA ILE A 118 0.10 -26.48 1.48
C ILE A 118 1.31 -27.35 1.12
N ALA A 119 2.43 -26.74 0.73
CA ALA A 119 3.65 -27.45 0.38
C ALA A 119 4.20 -28.26 1.57
N THR A 120 4.29 -27.65 2.75
CA THR A 120 4.77 -28.31 3.98
C THR A 120 3.91 -29.54 4.32
N LYS A 121 2.58 -29.41 4.31
CA LYS A 121 1.67 -30.51 4.68
C LYS A 121 1.60 -31.61 3.63
N ARG A 122 1.86 -31.31 2.35
CA ARG A 122 1.81 -32.28 1.26
C ARG A 122 3.11 -33.04 1.05
N HIS A 123 4.25 -32.43 1.37
CA HIS A 123 5.57 -32.97 0.99
C HIS A 123 6.49 -33.29 2.16
N LEU A 124 6.18 -32.85 3.39
CA LEU A 124 6.95 -33.21 4.57
C LEU A 124 6.12 -34.15 5.47
N SER A 125 6.77 -35.16 6.04
CA SER A 125 6.16 -36.03 7.05
C SER A 125 6.04 -35.29 8.38
N LYS A 126 5.04 -35.63 9.20
CA LYS A 126 4.90 -35.10 10.57
C LYS A 126 6.17 -35.26 11.43
N MET A 127 7.00 -36.27 11.12
CA MET A 127 8.28 -36.52 11.79
C MET A 127 9.44 -35.69 11.23
N HIS A 128 9.29 -35.07 10.06
CA HIS A 128 10.34 -34.30 9.41
C HIS A 128 10.71 -33.07 10.26
N PRO A 129 12.01 -32.82 10.53
CA PRO A 129 12.44 -31.75 11.43
C PRO A 129 11.98 -30.36 10.96
N VAL A 130 12.05 -30.09 9.65
CA VAL A 130 11.58 -28.81 9.07
C VAL A 130 10.08 -28.62 9.25
N GLN A 131 9.26 -29.67 9.12
CA GLN A 131 7.83 -29.53 9.38
C GLN A 131 7.56 -29.22 10.86
N ARG A 132 8.27 -29.88 11.77
CA ARG A 132 8.14 -29.60 13.22
C ARG A 132 8.53 -28.16 13.55
N LEU A 133 9.58 -27.64 12.90
CA LEU A 133 10.02 -26.25 13.03
C LEU A 133 8.96 -25.27 12.50
N LEU A 134 8.41 -25.49 11.31
CA LEU A 134 7.47 -24.57 10.68
C LEU A 134 6.06 -24.62 11.31
N CYS A 135 5.62 -25.78 11.79
CA CYS A 135 4.21 -25.99 12.19
C CYS A 135 3.63 -24.95 13.17
N PRO A 136 4.36 -24.47 14.19
CA PRO A 136 3.87 -23.42 15.08
C PRO A 136 3.59 -22.09 14.38
N HIS A 137 4.39 -21.74 13.36
CA HIS A 137 4.29 -20.48 12.61
C HIS A 137 3.17 -20.47 11.56
N LEU A 138 2.65 -21.65 11.22
CA LEU A 138 1.61 -21.84 10.20
C LEU A 138 0.22 -22.02 10.82
N ARG A 139 0.11 -21.87 12.14
CA ARG A 139 -1.11 -22.15 12.90
C ARG A 139 -2.21 -21.15 12.52
N TYR A 140 -3.39 -21.66 12.23
CA TYR A 140 -4.61 -20.90 11.92
C TYR A 140 -4.62 -20.06 10.63
N THR A 141 -3.50 -19.89 9.93
CA THR A 141 -3.46 -19.09 8.69
C THR A 141 -4.46 -19.57 7.63
N MET A 142 -4.56 -20.89 7.37
CA MET A 142 -5.54 -21.40 6.40
C MET A 142 -6.99 -21.17 6.84
N GLU A 143 -7.27 -21.27 8.14
CA GLU A 143 -8.60 -21.05 8.71
C GLU A 143 -9.03 -19.59 8.51
N ILE A 144 -8.18 -18.64 8.94
CA ILE A 144 -8.47 -17.22 8.80
C ILE A 144 -8.52 -16.77 7.33
N ASN A 145 -7.66 -17.32 6.46
CA ASN A 145 -7.71 -17.03 5.03
C ASN A 145 -9.00 -17.54 4.39
N SER A 146 -9.49 -18.71 4.82
CA SER A 146 -10.78 -19.24 4.36
C SER A 146 -11.95 -18.33 4.76
N LEU A 147 -11.98 -17.88 6.02
CA LEU A 147 -12.98 -16.94 6.51
C LEU A 147 -12.89 -15.58 5.80
N ALA A 148 -11.67 -15.10 5.52
CA ALA A 148 -11.45 -13.87 4.78
C ALA A 148 -12.00 -13.97 3.35
N ARG A 149 -11.76 -15.09 2.66
CA ARG A 149 -12.37 -15.36 1.33
C ARG A 149 -13.88 -15.43 1.37
N LEU A 150 -14.48 -15.83 2.50
CA LEU A 150 -15.93 -15.96 2.65
C LEU A 150 -16.62 -14.64 2.93
N ALA A 151 -16.04 -13.76 3.77
CA ALA A 151 -16.74 -12.60 4.33
C ALA A 151 -15.97 -11.26 4.28
N LEU A 152 -14.65 -11.27 4.05
CA LEU A 152 -13.82 -10.06 4.10
C LEU A 152 -13.52 -9.54 2.69
N ILE A 153 -12.92 -10.37 1.84
CA ILE A 153 -12.40 -10.01 0.51
C ILE A 153 -13.27 -10.52 -0.65
N ASN A 154 -14.43 -11.12 -0.35
CA ASN A 154 -15.40 -11.52 -1.38
C ASN A 154 -16.04 -10.30 -2.04
N ALA A 155 -16.64 -10.52 -3.21
CA ALA A 155 -17.44 -9.49 -3.87
C ALA A 155 -18.56 -8.98 -2.95
N GLY A 156 -18.66 -7.66 -2.80
CA GLY A 156 -19.58 -7.00 -1.87
C GLY A 156 -19.26 -7.21 -0.38
N GLY A 157 -18.10 -7.80 -0.05
CA GLY A 157 -17.63 -8.01 1.30
C GLY A 157 -17.18 -6.72 2.00
N ILE A 158 -16.62 -6.87 3.19
CA ILE A 158 -16.21 -5.75 4.05
C ILE A 158 -15.17 -4.85 3.35
N ILE A 159 -14.18 -5.43 2.67
CA ILE A 159 -13.12 -4.66 1.99
C ILE A 159 -13.71 -3.83 0.85
N GLU A 160 -14.50 -4.44 -0.04
CA GLU A 160 -15.07 -3.72 -1.19
C GLU A 160 -16.07 -2.64 -0.77
N SER A 161 -16.73 -2.77 0.38
CA SER A 161 -17.69 -1.79 0.89
C SER A 161 -17.06 -0.67 1.71
N SER A 162 -15.85 -0.87 2.25
CA SER A 162 -15.22 0.06 3.21
C SER A 162 -13.99 0.81 2.67
N PHE A 163 -13.35 0.31 1.60
CA PHE A 163 -12.13 0.89 1.04
C PHE A 163 -12.36 1.55 -0.32
N SER A 164 -11.56 2.58 -0.64
CA SER A 164 -11.76 3.44 -1.82
C SER A 164 -11.66 2.72 -3.17
N LEU A 165 -11.00 1.57 -3.24
CA LEU A 165 -10.84 0.80 -4.48
C LEU A 165 -12.07 -0.05 -4.81
N ALA A 166 -12.98 -0.25 -3.86
CA ALA A 166 -14.19 -1.04 -4.01
C ALA A 166 -13.93 -2.38 -4.73
N LYS A 167 -14.68 -2.69 -5.79
CA LYS A 167 -14.54 -3.92 -6.60
C LYS A 167 -13.17 -4.14 -7.26
N TYR A 168 -12.29 -3.12 -7.28
CA TYR A 168 -10.95 -3.24 -7.83
C TYR A 168 -9.89 -3.60 -6.78
N SER A 169 -10.28 -3.77 -5.51
CA SER A 169 -9.36 -4.04 -4.39
C SER A 169 -8.51 -5.28 -4.61
N MET A 170 -9.12 -6.40 -5.02
CA MET A 170 -8.34 -7.62 -5.25
C MET A 170 -7.48 -7.59 -6.51
N GLN A 171 -7.88 -6.80 -7.51
CA GLN A 171 -7.04 -6.57 -8.68
C GLN A 171 -5.77 -5.79 -8.30
N LEU A 172 -5.88 -4.77 -7.43
CA LEU A 172 -4.71 -4.03 -6.94
C LEU A 172 -3.71 -4.98 -6.27
N SER A 173 -4.19 -5.85 -5.38
CA SER A 173 -3.35 -6.82 -4.68
C SER A 173 -2.63 -7.76 -5.65
N SER A 174 -3.31 -8.23 -6.70
CA SER A 174 -2.72 -9.04 -7.77
C SER A 174 -1.66 -8.27 -8.57
N ASP A 175 -1.92 -7.02 -8.93
CA ASP A 175 -0.98 -6.18 -9.67
C ASP A 175 0.26 -5.85 -8.83
N ALA A 176 0.08 -5.59 -7.54
CA ALA A 176 1.18 -5.38 -6.59
C ALA A 176 2.03 -6.64 -6.44
N TYR A 177 1.42 -7.83 -6.40
CA TYR A 177 2.16 -9.10 -6.41
C TYR A 177 3.06 -9.21 -7.65
N ALA A 178 2.54 -8.92 -8.83
CA ALA A 178 3.30 -9.01 -10.07
C ALA A 178 4.44 -7.98 -10.17
N GLN A 179 4.24 -6.78 -9.63
CA GLN A 179 5.18 -5.67 -9.78
C GLN A 179 6.21 -5.56 -8.66
N GLN A 180 5.84 -5.92 -7.42
CA GLN A 180 6.59 -5.56 -6.22
C GLN A 180 7.02 -6.76 -5.39
N TRP A 181 6.31 -7.89 -5.44
CA TRP A 181 6.61 -9.01 -4.55
C TRP A 181 7.82 -9.82 -5.01
N ARG A 182 8.76 -10.02 -4.08
CA ARG A 182 9.96 -10.84 -4.26
C ARG A 182 10.31 -11.53 -2.97
N PHE A 183 10.34 -12.87 -2.99
CA PHE A 183 10.64 -13.66 -1.80
C PHE A 183 11.97 -13.29 -1.14
N ASP A 184 13.00 -13.03 -1.93
CA ASP A 184 14.33 -12.67 -1.46
C ASP A 184 14.44 -11.23 -0.91
N HIS A 185 13.41 -10.41 -1.10
CA HIS A 185 13.32 -9.07 -0.52
C HIS A 185 12.42 -9.04 0.74
N GLU A 186 11.77 -10.14 1.12
CA GLU A 186 10.93 -10.20 2.33
C GLU A 186 11.75 -10.32 3.62
N ALA A 187 13.06 -10.57 3.53
CA ALA A 187 13.95 -10.49 4.67
C ALA A 187 14.13 -9.03 5.10
N LEU A 188 13.97 -8.75 6.40
CA LEU A 188 14.01 -7.37 6.92
C LEU A 188 15.25 -6.56 6.48
N PRO A 189 16.49 -7.09 6.49
CA PRO A 189 17.64 -6.34 6.00
C PRO A 189 17.54 -5.98 4.51
N ASP A 190 17.09 -6.93 3.68
CA ASP A 190 16.98 -6.74 2.23
C ASP A 190 15.83 -5.78 1.87
N ASP A 191 14.71 -5.85 2.60
CA ASP A 191 13.61 -4.88 2.50
C ASP A 191 14.10 -3.46 2.79
N LEU A 192 14.84 -3.27 3.90
CA LEU A 192 15.38 -1.97 4.30
C LEU A 192 16.38 -1.38 3.29
N ILE A 193 17.19 -2.22 2.63
CA ILE A 193 18.15 -1.80 1.61
C ILE A 193 17.45 -1.47 0.29
N SER A 194 16.36 -2.18 -0.03
CA SER A 194 15.64 -2.02 -1.30
C SER A 194 14.77 -0.76 -1.38
N ARG A 195 14.47 -0.13 -0.25
CA ARG A 195 13.58 1.05 -0.12
C ARG A 195 14.31 2.38 -0.21
#